data_AF-A0A8T5RQC5-F1
#
_entry.id   AF-A0A8T5RQC5-F1
#
_cell.length_a   1.000
_cell.length_b   1.000
_cell.length_c   1.000
_cell.angle_alpha   90.00
_cell.angle_beta   90.00
_cell.angle_gamma   90.00
#
_symmetry.space_group_name_H-M   'P 1'
#
loop_
_entity.id
_entity.type
_entity.pdbx_description
1 polymer ?
#
loop_
_entity_poly.entity_id
_entity_poly.type
_entity_poly.pdbx_seq_one_letter_code
_entity_poly.pdbx_strand_id
1 'polypeptide(L)'
;MKEIVENAKKHFEELVKEQLERVEQMKKAGDWTNYSSLEPIIIGIVSGDGIGPFITKHAHAILEFLLKDEANSGKVEFRVIEGLTIEN
;
A
#
# COMPACT_ATOMS: atom_id res chain seq x y z
N MET A 1 -13.96 34.28 14.27
CA MET A 1 -12.52 34.03 14.49
C MET A 1 -12.27 33.02 15.62
N LYS A 2 -12.71 33.28 16.86
CA LYS A 2 -12.52 32.36 17.99
C LYS A 2 -13.14 30.97 17.75
N GLU A 3 -14.35 30.93 17.23
CA GLU A 3 -15.06 29.68 16.88
C GLU A 3 -14.37 28.87 15.78
N ILE A 4 -13.84 29.53 14.75
CA ILE A 4 -13.06 28.89 13.67
C ILE A 4 -11.80 28.22 14.24
N VAL A 5 -11.09 28.92 15.13
CA VAL A 5 -9.88 28.38 15.79
C VAL A 5 -10.23 27.21 16.69
N GLU A 6 -11.34 27.27 17.43
CA GLU A 6 -11.77 26.18 18.31
C GLU A 6 -12.18 24.92 17.52
N ASN A 7 -12.93 25.11 16.43
CA ASN A 7 -13.31 24.01 15.54
C ASN A 7 -12.08 23.36 14.88
N ALA A 8 -11.10 24.15 14.46
CA ALA A 8 -9.85 23.62 13.88
C ALA A 8 -9.04 22.81 14.90
N LYS A 9 -8.96 23.26 16.16
CA LYS A 9 -8.29 22.51 17.23
C LYS A 9 -8.97 21.18 17.49
N LYS A 10 -10.30 21.16 17.59
CA LYS A 10 -11.07 19.95 17.82
C LYS A 10 -10.84 18.93 16.70
N HIS A 11 -10.93 19.37 15.45
CA HIS A 11 -10.69 18.50 14.30
C HIS A 11 -9.27 17.94 14.28
N PHE A 12 -8.27 18.79 14.56
CA PHE A 12 -6.88 18.34 14.62
C PHE A 12 -6.62 17.37 15.78
N GLU A 13 -7.24 17.60 16.94
CA GLU A 13 -7.16 16.69 18.09
C GLU A 13 -7.74 15.31 17.76
N GLU A 14 -8.89 15.25 17.08
CA GLU A 14 -9.51 14.01 16.61
C GLU A 14 -8.58 13.27 15.64
N LEU A 15 -8.05 13.95 14.63
CA LEU A 15 -7.09 13.38 13.68
C LEU A 15 -5.86 12.80 14.40
N VAL A 16 -5.27 13.55 15.34
CA VAL A 16 -4.09 13.10 16.07
C VAL A 16 -4.39 11.86 16.91
N LYS A 17 -5.55 11.81 17.58
CA LYS A 17 -5.97 10.64 18.36
C LYS A 17 -6.12 9.40 17.47
N GLU A 18 -6.79 9.53 16.33
CA GLU A 18 -6.95 8.43 15.37
C GLU A 18 -5.59 7.91 14.87
N GLN A 19 -4.65 8.82 14.55
CA GLN A 19 -3.32 8.42 14.11
C GLN A 19 -2.53 7.72 15.23
N LEU A 20 -2.64 8.17 16.49
CA LEU A 20 -1.99 7.53 17.62
C LEU A 20 -2.55 6.13 17.88
N GLU A 21 -3.87 5.96 17.82
CA GLU A 21 -4.51 4.63 17.93
C GLU A 21 -4.05 3.68 16.83
N ARG A 22 -3.97 4.16 15.58
CA ARG A 22 -3.44 3.39 14.46
C ARG A 22 -2.00 2.93 14.70
N VAL A 23 -1.15 3.82 15.21
CA VAL A 23 0.24 3.48 15.55
C VAL A 23 0.30 2.42 16.65
N GLU A 24 -0.52 2.52 17.69
CA GLU A 24 -0.58 1.51 18.75
C GLU A 24 -1.08 0.15 18.24
N GLN A 25 -1.98 0.12 17.27
CA GLN A 25 -2.38 -1.12 16.60
C GLN A 25 -1.22 -1.70 15.77
N MET A 26 -0.50 -0.87 15.02
CA MET A 26 0.66 -1.32 14.22
C MET A 26 1.79 -1.88 15.08
N LYS A 27 2.03 -1.30 16.27
CA LYS A 27 3.02 -1.81 17.23
C LYS A 27 2.65 -3.19 17.79
N LYS A 28 1.36 -3.51 17.82
CA LYS A 28 0.83 -4.81 18.23
C LYS A 28 0.84 -5.84 17.10
N ALA A 29 1.46 -5.54 15.94
CA ALA A 29 1.56 -6.46 14.82
C ALA A 29 2.05 -7.84 15.29
N GLY A 30 1.31 -8.87 14.89
CA GLY A 30 1.55 -10.26 15.26
C GLY A 30 2.76 -10.87 14.55
N ASP A 31 2.79 -12.20 14.52
CA ASP A 31 3.91 -12.95 13.97
C ASP A 31 4.18 -12.62 12.50
N TRP A 32 5.47 -12.68 12.13
CA TRP A 32 5.91 -12.45 10.76
C TRP A 32 5.28 -13.45 9.79
N THR A 33 4.86 -12.96 8.63
CA THR A 33 4.34 -13.82 7.56
C THR A 33 5.42 -14.79 7.08
N ASN A 34 5.16 -16.09 7.14
CA ASN A 34 6.03 -17.10 6.58
C ASN A 34 5.82 -17.22 5.06
N TYR A 35 6.61 -16.47 4.29
CA TYR A 35 6.56 -16.50 2.83
C TYR A 35 6.93 -17.85 2.23
N SER A 36 7.66 -18.72 2.95
CA SER A 36 8.01 -20.06 2.47
C SER A 36 6.80 -21.00 2.39
N SER A 37 5.71 -20.69 3.09
CA SER A 37 4.45 -21.47 3.06
C SER A 37 3.35 -20.82 2.21
N LEU A 38 3.63 -19.66 1.61
CA LEU A 38 2.63 -18.85 0.95
C LEU A 38 2.72 -19.06 -0.57
N GLU A 39 1.79 -19.83 -1.12
CA GLU A 39 1.69 -20.08 -2.56
C GLU A 39 0.24 -19.83 -3.04
N PRO A 40 0.01 -18.89 -3.98
CA PRO A 40 0.99 -18.02 -4.63
C PRO A 40 1.40 -16.82 -3.77
N ILE A 41 2.63 -16.33 -3.97
CA ILE A 41 3.04 -14.99 -3.54
C ILE A 41 2.39 -13.97 -4.48
N ILE A 42 1.51 -13.13 -3.93
CA ILE A 42 0.84 -12.08 -4.70
C ILE A 42 1.66 -10.80 -4.64
N ILE A 43 2.09 -10.30 -5.80
CA ILE A 43 2.79 -9.04 -5.96
C ILE A 43 1.80 -7.99 -6.48
N GLY A 44 1.40 -7.08 -5.60
CA GLY A 44 0.57 -5.94 -5.96
C GLY A 44 1.38 -4.84 -6.66
N ILE A 45 0.90 -4.39 -7.83
CA ILE A 45 1.50 -3.32 -8.62
C ILE A 45 0.65 -2.06 -8.47
N VAL A 46 1.20 -1.06 -7.80
CA VAL A 46 0.52 0.22 -7.53
C VAL A 46 1.28 1.34 -8.25
N SER A 47 0.62 2.02 -9.19
CA SER A 47 1.26 3.08 -9.99
C SER A 47 1.29 4.45 -9.32
N GLY A 48 0.31 4.77 -8.45
CA GLY A 48 0.18 6.09 -7.87
C GLY A 48 -0.02 7.20 -8.91
N ASP A 49 0.39 8.41 -8.56
CA ASP A 49 0.18 9.64 -9.32
C ASP A 49 1.41 10.11 -10.11
N GLY A 50 1.22 11.16 -10.92
CA GLY A 50 2.30 11.81 -11.66
C GLY A 50 2.92 10.91 -12.73
N ILE A 51 4.25 10.75 -12.70
CA ILE A 51 4.98 9.86 -13.63
C ILE A 51 4.95 8.39 -13.21
N GLY A 52 4.38 8.08 -12.04
CA GLY A 52 4.33 6.73 -11.47
C GLY A 52 3.77 5.68 -12.42
N PRO A 53 2.63 5.89 -13.11
CA PRO A 53 2.09 4.93 -14.08
C PRO A 53 3.06 4.51 -15.19
N PHE A 54 3.89 5.43 -15.65
CA PHE A 54 4.87 5.13 -16.70
C PHE A 54 6.06 4.33 -16.15
N ILE A 55 6.61 4.74 -15.00
CA ILE A 55 7.75 4.05 -14.38
C ILE A 55 7.35 2.66 -13.92
N THR A 56 6.22 2.55 -13.21
CA THR A 56 5.72 1.30 -12.66
C THR A 56 5.39 0.30 -13.78
N LYS A 57 4.87 0.76 -14.93
CA LYS A 57 4.68 -0.11 -16.10
C LYS A 57 5.98 -0.76 -16.56
N HIS A 58 7.08 0.01 -16.66
CA HIS A 58 8.38 -0.53 -17.06
C HIS A 58 8.99 -1.43 -15.99
N ALA A 59 8.88 -1.05 -14.71
CA ALA A 59 9.34 -1.87 -13.59
C ALA A 59 8.59 -3.22 -13.54
N HIS A 60 7.27 -3.20 -13.75
CA HIS A 60 6.43 -4.40 -13.79
C HIS A 60 6.89 -5.34 -14.91
N ALA A 61 7.10 -4.84 -16.13
CA ALA A 61 7.57 -5.66 -17.25
C ALA A 61 8.94 -6.32 -16.99
N ILE A 62 9.86 -5.60 -16.33
CA ILE A 62 11.15 -6.17 -15.92
C ILE A 62 10.95 -7.25 -14.86
N LEU A 63 10.06 -7.03 -13.90
CA LEU A 63 9.78 -7.98 -12.83
C LEU A 63 9.12 -9.26 -13.35
N GLU A 64 8.17 -9.16 -14.29
CA GLU A 64 7.59 -10.30 -15.01
C GLU A 64 8.65 -11.08 -15.78
N PHE A 65 9.61 -10.39 -16.40
CA PHE A 65 10.71 -11.05 -17.08
C PHE A 65 11.63 -11.81 -16.12
N LEU A 66 11.97 -11.21 -14.98
CA LEU A 66 12.86 -11.82 -13.98
C LEU A 66 12.21 -13.01 -13.25
N LEU A 67 10.90 -12.95 -13.02
CA LEU A 67 10.13 -13.98 -12.30
C LEU A 67 9.29 -14.86 -13.23
N LYS A 68 9.71 -14.97 -14.49
CA LYS A 68 8.94 -15.66 -15.54
C LYS A 68 8.65 -17.11 -15.17
N ASP A 69 9.61 -17.82 -14.59
CA ASP A 69 9.46 -19.24 -14.25
C ASP A 69 8.56 -19.43 -13.02
N GLU A 70 8.66 -18.55 -12.03
CA GLU A 70 7.79 -18.51 -10.85
C GLU A 70 6.35 -18.15 -11.22
N ALA A 71 6.16 -17.18 -12.13
CA ALA A 71 4.84 -16.83 -12.66
C ALA A 71 4.22 -17.99 -13.45
N ASN A 72 5.00 -18.62 -14.34
CA ASN A 72 4.54 -19.77 -15.14
C ASN A 72 4.22 -20.99 -14.28
N SER A 73 4.93 -21.20 -13.17
CA SER A 73 4.66 -22.28 -12.22
C SER A 73 3.53 -21.96 -11.23
N GLY A 74 2.98 -20.74 -11.27
CA GLY A 74 1.92 -20.30 -10.37
C GLY A 74 2.39 -19.99 -8.95
N LYS A 75 3.70 -19.88 -8.71
CA LYS A 75 4.27 -19.48 -7.41
C LYS A 75 4.15 -17.98 -7.17
N VAL A 76 4.11 -17.19 -8.23
CA VAL A 76 3.95 -15.72 -8.18
C VAL A 76 2.76 -15.30 -9.02
N GLU A 77 1.95 -14.38 -8.49
CA GLU A 77 0.84 -13.74 -9.19
C GLU A 77 0.99 -12.22 -9.13
N PHE A 78 1.00 -11.55 -10.29
CA PHE A 78 1.00 -10.09 -10.37
C PHE A 78 -0.43 -9.56 -10.39
N ARG A 79 -0.73 -8.55 -9.55
CA ARG A 79 -2.03 -7.87 -9.53
C ARG A 79 -1.84 -6.37 -9.65
N VAL A 80 -2.32 -5.78 -10.73
CA VAL A 80 -2.41 -4.33 -10.85
C VAL A 80 -3.54 -3.82 -9.97
N ILE A 81 -3.24 -2.87 -9.09
CA ILE A 81 -4.19 -2.28 -8.16
C ILE A 81 -4.48 -0.87 -8.65
N GLU A 82 -5.69 -0.70 -9.18
CA GLU A 82 -6.23 0.59 -9.57
C GLU A 82 -6.85 1.31 -8.37
N GLY A 83 -7.16 2.60 -8.52
CA GLY A 83 -7.86 3.34 -7.47
C GLY A 83 -6.96 3.97 -6.39
N LEU A 84 -5.65 3.77 -6.47
CA LEU A 84 -4.68 4.30 -5.48
C LEU A 84 -3.98 5.56 -6.00
N THR A 85 -4.77 6.57 -6.32
CA THR A 85 -4.33 7.91 -6.77
C THR A 85 -4.89 8.97 -5.83
N ILE A 86 -4.30 10.16 -5.80
CA ILE A 86 -4.75 11.29 -4.96
C ILE A 86 -6.19 11.73 -5.30
N GLU A 87 -6.65 11.45 -6.52
CA GLU A 87 -7.99 11.81 -7.00
C GLU A 87 -9.10 10.83 -6.60
N ASN A 88 -8.78 9.66 -6.02
CA ASN A 88 -9.75 8.68 -5.53
C ASN A 88 -10.02 8.85 -4.03
#